data_AF-A0A958YDX3-F1
#
_entry.id   AF-A0A958YDX3-F1
#
_cell.length_a   1.000
_cell.length_b   1.000
_cell.length_c   1.000
_cell.angle_alpha   90.00
_cell.angle_beta   90.00
_cell.angle_gamma   90.00
#
_symmetry.space_group_name_H-M   'P 1'
#
loop_
_entity.id
_entity.type
_entity.pdbx_description
1 polymer ?
#
loop_
_entity_poly.entity_id
_entity_poly.type
_entity_poly.pdbx_seq_one_letter_code
_entity_poly.pdbx_strand_id
1 'polypeptide(L)' 'MKKYIVVNQPDKWNFSSGDISVISSKDYLTNPQYSLQKKARIFNLCKDYEYQSKGYYVS' A
#
# COMPACT_ATOMS: atom_id res chain seq x y z
N MET A 1 12.15 -4.43 9.13
CA MET A 1 11.42 -3.26 8.60
C MET A 1 10.29 -3.80 7.72
N LYS A 2 9.02 -3.55 8.05
CA LYS A 2 7.91 -4.09 7.25
C LYS A 2 7.84 -3.39 5.89
N LYS A 3 7.52 -4.16 4.85
CA LYS A 3 7.40 -3.66 3.48
C LYS A 3 5.96 -3.82 3.03
N TYR A 4 5.40 -2.75 2.47
CA TYR A 4 4.05 -2.75 1.91
C TYR A 4 4.11 -2.37 0.44
N ILE A 5 3.44 -3.16 -0.39
CA ILE A 5 3.19 -2.81 -1.78
C ILE A 5 1.74 -2.37 -1.88
N VAL A 6 1.51 -1.13 -2.28
CA VAL A 6 0.20 -0.53 -2.42
C VAL A 6 -0.22 -0.60 -3.89
N VAL A 7 -1.35 -1.24 -4.15
CA VAL A 7 -1.89 -1.47 -5.52
C VAL A 7 -3.38 -1.16 -5.57
N ASN A 8 -3.94 -1.02 -6.78
CA ASN A 8 -5.39 -0.83 -6.94
C ASN A 8 -6.18 -2.10 -6.63
N GLN A 9 -5.67 -3.27 -7.03
CA GLN A 9 -6.37 -4.56 -6.97
C GLN A 9 -5.45 -5.64 -6.38
N PRO A 10 -5.36 -5.77 -5.05
CA PRO A 10 -4.48 -6.75 -4.39
C PRO A 10 -4.73 -8.19 -4.81
N ASP A 11 -5.98 -8.55 -5.10
CA ASP A 11 -6.38 -9.92 -5.47
C ASP A 11 -5.77 -10.41 -6.78
N LYS A 12 -5.28 -9.49 -7.63
CA LYS A 12 -4.58 -9.82 -8.88
C LYS A 12 -3.09 -10.11 -8.68
N TRP A 13 -2.58 -9.94 -7.47
CA TRP A 13 -1.17 -10.12 -7.14
C TRP A 13 -0.95 -11.46 -6.44
N ASN A 14 -0.46 -12.45 -7.18
CA ASN A 14 -0.06 -13.76 -6.63
C ASN A 14 1.36 -13.72 -6.05
N PHE A 15 1.67 -12.70 -5.24
CA PHE A 15 2.97 -12.53 -4.62
C PHE A 15 2.82 -12.56 -3.10
N SER A 16 3.38 -13.59 -2.47
CA SER A 16 3.52 -13.67 -1.02
C SER A 16 4.97 -13.98 -0.69
N SER A 17 5.62 -13.03 -0.01
CA SER A 17 6.89 -13.27 0.66
C SER A 17 6.70 -12.82 2.10
N GLY A 18 7.25 -13.57 3.07
CA GLY A 18 6.92 -13.40 4.49
C GLY A 18 7.10 -11.98 5.04
N ASP A 19 7.95 -11.17 4.41
CA ASP A 19 8.25 -9.80 4.84
C ASP A 19 7.51 -8.70 4.04
N ILE A 20 6.71 -9.06 3.03
CA ILE A 20 6.04 -8.12 2.12
C ILE A 20 4.54 -8.37 2.09
N SER A 21 3.76 -7.33 2.37
CA SER A 21 2.29 -7.37 2.26
C SER A 21 1.82 -6.53 1.09
N VAL A 22 0.97 -7.10 0.23
CA VAL A 22 0.29 -6.37 -0.83
C VAL A 22 -1.07 -5.91 -0.30
N ILE A 23 -1.35 -4.61 -0.37
CA ILE A 23 -2.54 -3.98 0.20
C ILE A 23 -3.16 -2.99 -0.78
N SER A 24 -4.44 -2.68 -0.60
CA SER A 24 -5.11 -1.68 -1.43
C SER A 24 -4.71 -0.25 -1.02
N SER A 25 -4.77 0.70 -1.96
CA SER A 25 -4.60 2.12 -1.64
C SER A 25 -5.65 2.64 -0.66
N LYS A 26 -6.86 2.10 -0.72
CA LYS A 26 -7.93 2.39 0.25
C LYS A 26 -7.52 1.95 1.66
N ASP A 27 -7.10 0.70 1.82
CA ASP A 27 -6.70 0.17 3.14
C ASP A 27 -5.53 0.95 3.71
N TYR A 28 -4.51 1.27 2.90
CA TYR A 28 -3.36 2.04 3.34
C TYR A 28 -3.77 3.40 3.92
N LEU A 29 -4.75 4.08 3.30
CA LEU A 29 -5.23 5.40 3.74
C LEU A 29 -6.21 5.33 4.92
N THR A 30 -7.10 4.35 4.95
CA THR A 30 -8.23 4.35 5.90
C THR A 30 -8.03 3.44 7.11
N ASN A 31 -7.13 2.46 7.03
CA ASN A 31 -6.93 1.51 8.14
C ASN A 31 -5.84 2.03 9.10
N PRO A 32 -6.19 2.32 10.38
CA PRO A 32 -5.24 2.86 11.36
C PRO A 32 -4.00 1.99 11.60
N GLN A 33 -4.06 0.68 11.30
CA GLN A 33 -2.91 -0.20 11.48
C GLN A 33 -1.68 0.23 10.68
N TYR A 34 -1.88 0.88 9.52
CA TYR A 34 -0.77 1.33 8.66
C TYR A 34 -0.23 2.70 9.07
N SER A 35 -1.05 3.57 9.69
CA SER A 35 -0.58 4.84 10.23
C SER A 35 0.16 4.68 11.57
N LEU A 36 -0.20 3.68 12.36
CA LEU A 36 0.46 3.34 13.63
C LEU A 36 1.79 2.60 13.44
N GLN A 37 2.02 2.03 12.25
CA GLN A 37 3.24 1.30 11.89
C GLN A 37 4.45 2.25 11.80
N LYS A 38 5.30 2.24 12.83
CA LYS A 38 6.60 2.92 12.79
C LYS A 38 7.60 2.11 11.96
N LYS A 39 8.41 2.79 11.13
CA LYS A 39 9.49 2.18 10.31
C LYS A 39 8.96 1.14 9.30
N ALA A 40 8.01 1.57 8.47
CA ALA A 40 7.57 0.82 7.29
C ALA A 40 8.18 1.40 6.01
N ARG A 41 8.42 0.56 4.99
CA ARG A 41 8.74 1.00 3.64
C ARG A 41 7.57 0.71 2.72
N ILE A 42 7.11 1.74 2.02
CA ILE A 42 5.93 1.68 1.16
C ILE A 42 6.36 1.78 -0.29
N PHE A 43 5.87 0.89 -1.14
CA PHE A 43 6.05 0.91 -2.58
C PHE A 43 4.68 1.11 -3.21
N ASN A 44 4.45 2.26 -3.86
CA ASN A 44 3.23 2.47 -4.61
C ASN A 44 3.39 1.93 -6.03
N LEU A 45 2.60 0.92 -6.40
CA LEU A 45 2.52 0.36 -7.75
C LEU A 45 1.10 0.49 -8.33
N CYS A 46 0.33 1.48 -7.86
CA CYS A 46 -0.96 1.80 -8.44
C CYS A 46 -0.78 2.31 -9.89
N LYS A 47 -1.68 1.87 -10.78
CA LYS A 47 -1.54 2.04 -12.24
C LYS A 47 -1.96 3.42 -12.74
N ASP A 48 -2.67 4.17 -11.89
CA ASP A 48 -3.48 5.32 -12.24
C ASP A 48 -3.52 6.31 -11.08
N TYR A 49 -3.47 7.60 -11.40
CA TYR A 49 -3.39 8.71 -10.45
C TYR A 49 -4.65 8.90 -9.59
N GLU A 50 -5.67 8.04 -9.71
CA GLU A 50 -6.83 8.02 -8.81
C GLU A 50 -6.45 7.92 -7.32
N TYR A 51 -5.24 7.43 -7.01
CA TYR A 51 -4.76 7.46 -5.63
C TYR A 51 -4.44 8.89 -5.16
N GLN A 52 -4.02 9.80 -6.04
CA GLN A 52 -3.74 11.20 -5.69
C GLN A 52 -5.02 11.95 -5.30
N SER A 53 -6.14 11.69 -5.99
CA SER A 53 -7.44 12.29 -5.63
C SER A 53 -7.97 11.79 -4.29
N LYS A 54 -7.47 10.65 -3.80
CA LYS A 54 -7.77 10.09 -2.47
C LYS A 54 -6.81 10.59 -1.38
N GLY A 55 -5.90 11.51 -1.72
CA GLY A 55 -4.92 12.08 -0.79
C GLY A 55 -3.69 11.20 -0.56
N TYR A 56 -3.48 10.15 -1.37
CA TYR A 56 -2.25 9.38 -1.33
C TYR A 56 -1.17 10.08 -2.16
N TYR A 57 -0.31 10.85 -1.50
CA TYR A 57 0.85 11.49 -2.14
C TYR A 57 2.08 10.61 -1.99
N VAL A 58 2.79 10.39 -3.11
CA VAL A 58 4.02 9.60 -3.18
C VAL A 58 5.16 10.57 -3.53
N SER A 59 6.24 10.58 -2.75
CA SER A 59 7.52 11.24 -3.09
C SER A 59 8.56 10.21 -3.48
#